data_AF-A0A2D8DSF6-F1
#
_entry.id   AF-A0A2D8DSF6-F1
#
_cell.length_a   1.000
_cell.length_b   1.000
_cell.length_c   1.000
_cell.angle_alpha   90.00
_cell.angle_beta   90.00
_cell.angle_gamma   90.00
#
_symmetry.space_group_name_H-M   'P 1'
#
loop_
_entity.id
_entity.type
_entity.pdbx_description
1 polymer ?
#
loop_
_entity_poly.entity_id
_entity_poly.type
_entity_poly.pdbx_seq_one_letter_code
_entity_poly.pdbx_strand_id
1 'polypeptide(L)'
;MTNLILAAVAALVVGIVIGILVGRSGQGATLRQRRAEQQIEELRSEFTRYQAQVNEHFMESAHLLRRFNDAYRDVNQHMARGANRLCNDEDWMEELDQKSKGRLEHGSDGEPSEPPRDYAPKADPEAKGTLAEDYGLDKGEKRPA
;
A
#
# COMPACT_ATOMS: atom_id res chain seq x y z
N MET A 1 -56.67 43.44 49.18
CA MET A 1 -55.75 44.08 48.21
C MET A 1 -54.29 43.92 48.63
N THR A 2 -53.94 44.13 49.90
CA THR A 2 -52.59 43.96 50.48
C THR A 2 -52.01 42.54 50.33
N ASN A 3 -52.79 41.49 50.55
CA ASN A 3 -52.30 40.09 50.47
C ASN A 3 -51.82 39.70 49.06
N LEU A 4 -52.44 40.23 48.00
CA LEU A 4 -52.02 39.99 46.62
C LEU A 4 -50.66 40.66 46.33
N ILE A 5 -50.44 41.86 46.85
CA ILE A 5 -49.18 42.59 46.71
C ILE A 5 -48.05 41.83 47.44
N LEU A 6 -48.33 41.30 48.63
CA LEU A 6 -47.38 40.52 49.42
C LEU A 6 -47.00 39.20 48.72
N ALA A 7 -47.98 38.51 48.13
CA ALA A 7 -47.74 37.30 47.34
C ALA A 7 -46.92 37.59 46.06
N ALA A 8 -47.21 38.70 45.38
CA ALA A 8 -46.47 39.12 44.18
C ALA A 8 -45.00 39.43 44.50
N VAL A 9 -44.73 40.13 45.61
CA VAL A 9 -43.37 40.44 46.05
C VAL A 9 -42.64 39.15 46.47
N ALA A 10 -43.30 38.24 47.19
CA ALA A 10 -42.71 36.96 47.56
C ALA A 10 -42.33 36.12 46.32
N ALA A 11 -43.23 36.02 45.33
CA ALA A 11 -42.95 35.33 44.09
C ALA A 11 -41.79 35.94 43.30
N LEU A 12 -41.66 37.28 43.30
CA LEU A 12 -40.55 37.99 42.66
C LEU A 12 -39.21 37.70 43.33
N VAL A 13 -39.17 37.69 44.67
CA VAL A 13 -37.95 37.35 45.42
C VAL A 13 -37.54 35.90 45.14
N VAL A 14 -38.49 34.96 45.16
CA VAL A 14 -38.23 33.55 44.84
C VAL A 14 -37.71 33.42 43.40
N GLY A 15 -38.33 34.10 42.44
CA GLY A 15 -37.90 34.12 41.04
C GLY A 15 -36.47 34.66 40.86
N ILE A 16 -36.10 35.73 41.57
CA ILE A 16 -34.74 36.30 41.54
C ILE A 16 -33.73 35.31 42.12
N VAL A 17 -34.04 34.69 43.27
CA VAL A 17 -33.14 33.71 43.91
C VAL A 17 -32.90 32.51 43.00
N ILE A 18 -33.95 31.96 42.40
CA ILE A 18 -33.85 30.85 41.44
C ILE A 18 -33.08 31.30 40.19
N GLY A 19 -33.38 32.49 39.65
CA GLY A 19 -32.70 33.04 38.49
C GLY A 19 -31.19 33.22 38.70
N ILE A 20 -30.77 33.68 39.89
CA ILE A 20 -29.35 33.82 40.25
C ILE A 20 -28.68 32.45 40.40
N LEU A 21 -29.34 31.49 41.07
CA LEU A 21 -28.80 30.13 41.23
C LEU A 21 -28.59 29.43 39.89
N VAL A 22 -29.58 29.50 38.99
CA VAL A 22 -29.48 28.91 37.64
C VAL A 22 -28.45 29.66 36.80
N GLY A 23 -28.46 31.00 36.82
CA GLY A 23 -27.54 31.85 36.07
C GLY A 23 -26.06 31.66 36.44
N ARG A 24 -25.74 31.42 37.72
CA ARG A 24 -24.36 31.12 38.14
C ARG A 24 -23.88 29.74 37.68
N SER A 25 -24.78 28.78 37.50
CA SER A 25 -24.39 27.42 37.07
C SER A 25 -23.91 27.36 35.61
N GLY A 26 -24.41 28.25 34.75
CA GLY A 26 -24.03 28.33 33.33
C GLY A 26 -22.61 28.84 33.08
N GLN A 27 -21.99 29.55 34.03
CA GLN A 27 -20.63 30.09 33.87
C GLN A 27 -19.55 28.99 33.76
N GLY A 28 -19.77 27.81 34.33
CA GLY A 28 -18.85 26.67 34.19
C GLY A 28 -18.93 26.00 32.81
N ALA A 29 -20.07 26.11 32.13
CA ALA A 29 -20.28 25.52 30.81
C ALA A 29 -19.47 26.25 29.72
N THR A 30 -19.33 27.57 29.82
CA THR A 30 -18.56 28.38 28.87
C THR A 30 -17.05 28.06 28.90
N LEU A 31 -16.50 27.74 30.08
CA LEU A 31 -15.12 27.29 30.22
C LEU A 31 -14.88 25.91 29.59
N ARG A 32 -15.83 24.98 29.74
CA ARG A 32 -15.75 23.66 29.08
C ARG A 32 -15.83 23.78 27.56
N GLN A 33 -16.72 24.64 27.07
CA GLN A 33 -16.87 24.90 25.65
C GLN A 33 -15.60 25.51 25.05
N ARG A 34 -14.98 26.50 25.71
CA ARG A 34 -13.69 27.06 25.28
C ARG A 34 -12.58 26.01 25.24
N ARG A 35 -12.51 25.11 26.22
CA ARG A 35 -11.52 24.01 26.21
C ARG A 35 -11.76 23.04 25.06
N ALA A 36 -13.01 22.70 24.77
CA ALA A 36 -13.35 21.84 23.64
C ALA A 36 -12.98 22.49 22.30
N GLU A 37 -13.24 23.79 22.13
CA GLU A 37 -12.81 24.56 20.96
C GLU A 37 -11.28 24.58 20.82
N GLN A 38 -10.55 24.80 21.92
CA GLN A 38 -9.09 24.74 21.94
C GLN A 38 -8.55 23.37 21.53
N GLN A 39 -9.15 22.28 22.04
CA GLN A 39 -8.76 20.92 21.68
C GLN A 39 -8.99 20.64 20.19
N ILE A 40 -10.10 21.12 19.62
CA ILE A 40 -10.38 20.97 18.19
C ILE A 40 -9.34 21.72 17.36
N GLU A 41 -8.98 22.94 17.76
CA GLU A 41 -7.99 23.74 17.05
C GLU A 41 -6.58 23.12 17.13
N GLU A 42 -6.19 22.64 18.32
CA GLU A 42 -4.94 21.92 18.52
C GLU A 42 -4.86 20.69 17.61
N LEU A 43 -5.90 19.85 17.60
CA LEU A 43 -5.95 18.64 16.78
C LEU A 43 -5.91 18.94 15.28
N ARG A 44 -6.56 20.01 14.83
CA ARG A 44 -6.48 20.49 13.43
C ARG A 44 -5.08 20.95 13.08
N SER A 45 -4.42 21.66 13.99
CA SER A 45 -3.05 22.13 13.79
C SER A 45 -2.06 20.95 13.69
N GLU A 46 -2.21 19.95 14.56
CA GLU A 46 -1.39 18.74 14.53
C GLU A 46 -1.61 17.95 13.24
N PHE A 47 -2.86 17.81 12.80
CA PHE A 47 -3.18 17.13 11.56
C PHE A 47 -2.59 17.84 10.33
N THR A 48 -2.68 19.18 10.30
CA THR A 48 -2.08 19.99 9.21
C THR A 48 -0.57 19.84 9.19
N ARG A 49 0.07 19.87 10.36
CA ARG A 49 1.52 19.65 10.50
C ARG A 49 1.92 18.23 10.08
N TYR A 50 1.13 17.21 10.45
CA TYR A 50 1.36 15.84 10.02
C TYR A 50 1.27 15.71 8.49
N GLN A 51 0.25 16.28 7.87
CA GLN A 51 0.12 16.29 6.40
C GLN A 51 1.33 16.95 5.72
N ALA A 52 1.80 18.08 6.25
CA ALA A 52 3.00 18.75 5.74
C ALA A 52 4.25 17.88 5.87
N GLN A 53 4.43 17.21 7.01
CA GLN A 53 5.57 16.31 7.25
C GLN A 53 5.54 15.09 6.32
N VAL A 54 4.37 14.50 6.08
CA VAL A 54 4.21 13.40 5.13
C VAL A 54 4.56 13.85 3.71
N ASN A 55 4.09 15.03 3.30
CA ASN A 55 4.42 15.59 1.99
C ASN A 55 5.93 15.81 1.83
N GLU A 56 6.59 16.39 2.83
CA GLU A 56 8.05 16.56 2.84
C GLU A 56 8.78 15.22 2.70
N HIS A 57 8.38 14.20 3.47
CA HIS A 57 8.98 12.87 3.41
C HIS A 57 8.84 12.24 2.02
N PHE A 58 7.69 12.40 1.36
CA PHE A 58 7.49 11.87 0.01
C PHE A 58 8.24 12.67 -1.06
N MET A 59 8.41 13.98 -0.92
CA MET A 59 9.28 14.76 -1.80
C MET A 59 10.73 14.31 -1.67
N GLU A 60 11.23 14.18 -0.45
CA GLU A 60 12.60 13.70 -0.20
C GLU A 60 12.77 12.26 -0.73
N SER A 61 11.81 11.37 -0.46
CA SER A 61 11.81 10.01 -0.98
C SER A 61 11.82 9.96 -2.50
N ALA A 62 11.05 10.81 -3.19
CA ALA A 62 11.04 10.89 -4.65
C ALA A 62 12.40 11.36 -5.20
N HIS A 63 13.07 12.29 -4.51
CA HIS A 63 14.43 12.72 -4.86
C HIS A 63 15.46 11.60 -4.67
N LEU A 64 15.38 10.83 -3.57
CA LEU A 64 16.23 9.65 -3.36
C LEU A 64 15.98 8.59 -4.42
N LEU A 65 14.71 8.29 -4.71
CA LEU A 65 14.33 7.28 -5.70
C LEU A 65 14.82 7.65 -7.12
N ARG A 66 14.75 8.94 -7.48
CA ARG A 66 15.30 9.42 -8.75
C ARG A 66 16.81 9.17 -8.84
N ARG A 67 17.57 9.57 -7.82
CA ARG A 67 19.03 9.34 -7.76
C ARG A 67 19.37 7.85 -7.82
N PHE A 68 18.60 7.01 -7.13
CA PHE A 68 18.76 5.57 -7.19
C PHE A 68 18.52 5.01 -8.61
N ASN A 69 17.44 5.44 -9.26
CA ASN A 69 17.13 5.00 -10.62
C ASN A 69 18.19 5.45 -11.64
N ASP A 70 18.74 6.65 -11.48
CA ASP A 70 19.84 7.14 -12.32
C ASP A 70 21.09 6.27 -12.13
N ALA A 71 21.47 5.95 -10.88
CA ALA A 71 22.57 5.04 -10.60
C ALA A 71 22.33 3.61 -11.15
N TYR A 72 21.09 3.10 -11.06
CA TYR A 72 20.72 1.82 -11.65
C TYR A 72 20.91 1.81 -13.17
N ARG A 73 20.50 2.89 -13.84
CA ARG A 73 20.71 3.06 -15.29
C ARG A 73 22.19 3.09 -15.65
N ASP A 74 23.01 3.80 -14.88
CA ASP A 74 24.45 3.86 -15.09
C ASP A 74 25.11 2.48 -14.97
N VAL A 75 24.74 1.71 -13.93
CA VAL A 75 25.21 0.33 -13.74
C VAL A 75 24.80 -0.54 -14.92
N ASN A 76 23.54 -0.46 -15.35
CA ASN A 76 23.05 -1.24 -16.49
C ASN A 76 23.77 -0.87 -17.79
N GLN A 77 24.01 0.42 -18.02
CA GLN A 77 24.76 0.89 -19.19
C GLN A 77 26.22 0.44 -19.13
N HIS A 78 26.85 0.45 -17.95
CA HIS A 78 28.20 -0.08 -17.76
C HIS A 78 28.26 -1.58 -18.08
N MET A 79 27.28 -2.35 -17.60
CA MET A 79 27.17 -3.77 -17.89
C MET A 79 26.99 -4.05 -19.39
N ALA A 80 26.13 -3.29 -20.07
CA ALA A 80 25.93 -3.42 -21.52
C ALA A 80 27.21 -3.10 -22.31
N ARG A 81 27.93 -2.03 -21.94
CA ARG A 81 29.24 -1.70 -22.56
C ARG A 81 30.28 -2.77 -22.28
N GLY A 82 30.33 -3.29 -21.05
CA GLY A 82 31.23 -4.37 -20.65
C GLY A 82 30.97 -5.64 -21.44
N ALA A 83 29.71 -6.07 -21.51
CA ALA A 83 29.29 -7.22 -22.32
C ALA A 83 29.65 -7.03 -23.79
N ASN A 84 29.34 -5.87 -24.38
CA ASN A 84 29.71 -5.60 -25.78
C ASN A 84 31.22 -5.62 -25.99
N ARG A 85 32.02 -5.10 -25.05
CA ARG A 85 33.48 -5.09 -25.18
C ARG A 85 34.11 -6.47 -25.04
N LEU A 86 33.63 -7.26 -24.08
CA LEU A 86 34.14 -8.62 -23.83
C LEU A 86 33.67 -9.61 -24.89
N CYS A 87 32.46 -9.40 -25.43
CA CYS A 87 31.94 -10.12 -26.56
C CYS A 87 32.16 -9.33 -27.86
N ASN A 88 33.28 -8.66 -28.12
CA ASN A 88 33.57 -8.12 -29.46
C ASN A 88 34.93 -8.60 -29.98
N ASP A 89 35.40 -9.76 -29.53
CA ASP A 89 36.45 -10.46 -30.29
C ASP A 89 35.85 -10.83 -31.64
N GLU A 90 36.27 -10.22 -32.75
CA GLU A 90 35.67 -10.43 -34.07
C GLU A 90 35.59 -11.93 -34.45
N ASP A 91 36.51 -12.75 -33.90
CA ASP A 91 36.58 -14.19 -34.06
C ASP A 91 35.32 -14.96 -33.58
N TRP A 92 34.70 -14.61 -32.45
CA TRP A 92 33.56 -15.37 -31.91
C TRP A 92 32.27 -15.13 -32.70
N MET A 93 32.14 -13.94 -33.30
CA MET A 93 30.96 -13.54 -34.06
C MET A 93 30.93 -14.24 -35.43
N GLU A 94 32.10 -14.38 -36.05
CA GLU A 94 32.29 -15.12 -37.30
C GLU A 94 32.08 -16.64 -37.10
N GLU A 95 32.56 -17.19 -35.97
CA GLU A 95 32.30 -18.58 -35.57
C GLU A 95 30.80 -18.87 -35.32
N LEU A 96 30.08 -17.93 -34.70
CA LEU A 96 28.63 -18.03 -34.51
C LEU A 96 27.84 -17.92 -35.80
N ASP A 97 28.22 -17.00 -36.70
CA ASP A 97 27.56 -16.87 -38.00
C ASP A 97 27.74 -18.17 -38.81
N GLN A 98 28.96 -18.74 -38.82
CA GLN A 98 29.24 -20.02 -39.47
C GLN A 98 28.46 -21.18 -38.84
N LYS A 99 28.39 -21.25 -37.50
CA LYS A 99 27.63 -22.28 -36.78
C LYS A 99 26.12 -22.13 -36.95
N SER A 100 25.62 -20.90 -37.07
CA SER A 100 24.19 -20.61 -37.30
C SER A 100 23.78 -21.00 -38.71
N LYS A 101 24.61 -20.70 -39.73
CA LYS A 101 24.41 -21.15 -41.11
C LYS A 101 24.47 -22.67 -41.23
N GLY A 102 25.43 -23.32 -40.57
CA GLY A 102 25.51 -24.79 -40.52
C GLY A 102 24.32 -25.46 -39.82
N ARG A 103 23.66 -24.78 -38.87
CA ARG A 103 22.44 -25.27 -38.22
C ARG A 103 21.19 -25.10 -39.10
N LEU A 104 21.13 -24.03 -39.90
CA LEU A 104 20.03 -23.77 -40.83
C LEU A 104 20.09 -24.70 -42.06
N GLU A 105 21.28 -25.08 -42.52
CA GLU A 105 21.44 -26.09 -43.58
C GLU A 105 21.19 -27.53 -43.12
N HIS A 106 21.28 -27.82 -41.81
CA HIS A 106 20.98 -29.16 -41.27
C HIS A 106 19.48 -29.40 -40.98
N GLY A 107 18.61 -28.47 -41.37
CA GLY A 107 17.16 -28.51 -41.11
C GLY A 107 16.27 -28.57 -42.36
N SER A 108 16.81 -28.88 -43.54
CA SER A 108 16.02 -29.00 -44.77
C SER A 108 15.23 -30.31 -44.89
N ASP A 109 15.35 -31.22 -43.93
CA ASP A 109 14.54 -32.44 -43.86
C ASP A 109 13.35 -32.24 -42.92
N GLY A 110 12.34 -31.53 -43.41
CA GLY A 110 10.90 -31.87 -43.31
C GLY A 110 10.21 -32.16 -41.97
N GLU A 111 10.87 -32.09 -40.81
CA GLU A 111 10.20 -32.34 -39.52
C GLU A 111 9.65 -31.02 -38.95
N PRO A 112 8.33 -30.90 -38.73
CA PRO A 112 7.75 -29.71 -38.14
C PRO A 112 8.30 -29.52 -36.73
N SER A 113 8.90 -28.36 -36.45
CA SER A 113 9.32 -27.98 -35.10
C SER A 113 8.08 -27.87 -34.22
N GLU A 114 7.80 -28.92 -33.46
CA GLU A 114 6.71 -28.91 -32.49
C GLU A 114 7.09 -28.04 -31.28
N PRO A 115 6.16 -27.23 -30.75
CA PRO A 115 6.39 -26.49 -29.53
C PRO A 115 6.68 -27.46 -28.37
N PRO A 116 7.46 -27.03 -27.35
CA PRO A 116 7.71 -27.84 -26.16
C PRO A 116 6.39 -28.36 -25.60
N ARG A 117 6.25 -29.68 -25.54
CA ARG A 117 5.06 -30.34 -25.04
C ARG A 117 5.05 -30.23 -23.50
N ASP A 118 4.81 -29.02 -22.99
CA ASP A 118 4.69 -28.72 -21.56
C ASP A 118 3.39 -29.25 -20.94
N TYR A 119 2.54 -29.92 -21.72
CA TYR A 119 1.38 -30.65 -21.23
C TYR A 119 1.76 -32.11 -20.99
N ALA A 120 2.15 -32.45 -19.77
CA ALA A 120 2.24 -33.85 -19.35
C ALA A 120 0.86 -34.51 -19.56
N PRO A 121 0.71 -35.48 -20.48
CA PRO A 121 -0.55 -36.17 -20.68
C PRO A 121 -0.90 -36.91 -19.40
N LYS A 122 -2.14 -36.77 -18.93
CA LYS A 122 -2.63 -37.61 -17.83
C LYS A 122 -2.61 -39.06 -18.32
N ALA A 123 -1.97 -39.95 -17.55
CA ALA A 123 -1.91 -41.37 -17.89
C ALA A 123 -3.30 -42.03 -17.89
N ASP A 124 -4.24 -41.46 -17.13
CA ASP A 124 -5.62 -41.90 -17.01
C ASP A 124 -6.57 -40.69 -17.01
N PRO A 125 -7.75 -40.72 -17.65
CA PRO A 125 -8.71 -39.62 -17.65
C PRO A 125 -9.13 -39.16 -16.25
N GLU A 126 -9.12 -40.08 -15.28
CA GLU A 126 -9.46 -39.78 -13.88
C GLU A 126 -8.25 -39.40 -13.03
N ALA A 127 -7.03 -39.50 -13.57
CA ALA A 127 -5.81 -39.10 -12.86
C ALA A 127 -5.76 -37.59 -12.66
N LYS A 128 -5.45 -37.19 -11.42
CA LYS A 128 -5.26 -35.80 -11.05
C LYS A 128 -3.97 -35.26 -11.64
N GLY A 129 -4.03 -34.06 -12.20
CA GLY A 129 -2.87 -33.41 -12.81
C GLY A 129 -1.82 -32.99 -11.78
N THR A 130 -0.61 -32.72 -12.25
CA THR A 130 0.53 -32.26 -11.42
C THR A 130 0.30 -30.90 -10.73
N LEU A 131 -0.74 -30.18 -11.13
CA LEU A 131 -1.20 -28.92 -10.54
C LEU A 131 -2.38 -29.09 -9.57
N ALA A 132 -2.84 -30.32 -9.32
CA ALA A 132 -3.91 -30.54 -8.36
C ALA A 132 -3.43 -30.23 -6.94
N GLU A 133 -4.28 -29.57 -6.17
CA GLU A 133 -4.01 -29.14 -4.79
C GLU A 133 -3.66 -30.28 -3.82
N ASP A 134 -4.02 -31.52 -4.17
CA ASP A 134 -3.69 -32.73 -3.42
C ASP A 134 -2.67 -33.64 -4.11
N TYR A 135 -1.94 -33.16 -5.12
CA TYR A 135 -0.90 -33.92 -5.79
C TYR A 135 0.26 -34.21 -4.81
N GLY A 136 0.47 -35.49 -4.49
CA GLY A 136 1.50 -35.94 -3.55
C GLY A 136 1.11 -35.86 -2.07
N LEU A 137 -0.17 -35.60 -1.74
CA LEU A 137 -0.66 -35.60 -0.36
C LEU A 137 -1.48 -36.87 -0.07
N ASP A 138 -1.04 -37.68 0.89
CA ASP A 138 -1.77 -38.86 1.34
C ASP A 138 -3.00 -38.44 2.17
N LYS A 139 -4.20 -38.89 1.75
CA LYS A 139 -5.45 -38.64 2.47
C LYS A 139 -5.60 -39.66 3.61
N GLY A 140 -4.82 -39.51 4.67
CA GLY A 140 -4.86 -40.48 5.74
C GLY A 140 -4.03 -40.13 6.96
N GLU A 141 -4.42 -39.13 7.74
CA GLU A 141 -4.35 -39.23 9.21
C GLU A 141 -5.21 -38.13 9.84
N LYS A 142 -6.46 -38.46 10.21
CA LYS A 142 -7.22 -37.61 11.15
C LYS A 142 -6.52 -37.69 12.50
N ARG A 143 -5.77 -36.66 12.88
CA ARG A 143 -5.24 -36.54 14.25
C ARG A 143 -6.43 -36.41 15.20
N PRO A 144 -6.62 -37.32 16.18
CA PRO A 144 -7.59 -37.09 17.24
C PRO A 144 -7.12 -35.88 18.08
N ALA A 145 -8.10 -35.10 18.52
CA ALA A 145 -7.93 -33.86 19.29
C ALA A 145 -7.22 -34.07 20.63
#